data_AF-A0A7S3S0E1-F1
#
_entry.id   AF-A0A7S3S0E1-F1
#
_cell.length_a   1.000
_cell.length_b   1.000
_cell.length_c   1.000
_cell.angle_alpha   90.00
_cell.angle_beta   90.00
_cell.angle_gamma   90.00
#
_symmetry.space_group_name_H-M   'P 1'
#
loop_
_entity.id
_entity.type
_entity.pdbx_description
1 polymer ?
#
loop_
_entity_poly.entity_id
_entity_poly.type
_entity_poly.pdbx_seq_one_letter_code
_entity_poly.pdbx_strand_id
1 'polypeptide(L)'
;EVEQVFDAISYCKGGSVVRMVHAVLGERDFTMGLRAYMSQFAYGNATTEDLWGAWENVSGKPIKQMMGQWTRQMGFPLLELTSAASASSGVTLQLSQRWFLADGSSVAPEEEKVWMIPVF
;
A
#
# COMPACT_ATOMS: atom_id res chain seq x y z
N GLU A 1 10.52 13.77 -20.51
CA GLU A 1 10.63 13.44 -19.07
C GLU A 1 9.37 13.77 -18.29
N VAL A 2 8.89 15.03 -18.26
CA VAL A 2 7.69 15.40 -17.47
C VAL A 2 6.42 14.66 -17.92
N GLU A 3 6.20 14.47 -19.22
CA GLU A 3 5.03 13.75 -19.75
C GLU A 3 5.00 12.25 -19.41
N GLN A 4 6.16 11.62 -19.16
CA GLN A 4 6.23 10.20 -18.79
C GLN A 4 5.77 9.93 -17.36
N VAL A 5 5.71 10.96 -16.51
CA VAL A 5 5.19 10.86 -15.13
C VAL A 5 3.65 10.87 -15.12
N PHE A 6 3.01 11.36 -16.18
CA PHE A 6 1.55 11.41 -16.35
C PHE A 6 1.00 10.16 -17.04
N ASP A 7 1.47 8.98 -16.65
CA ASP A 7 0.99 7.72 -17.21
C ASP A 7 -0.13 7.08 -16.36
N ALA A 8 -0.75 6.04 -16.92
CA ALA A 8 -1.79 5.29 -16.24
C ALA A 8 -1.29 4.62 -14.95
N ILE A 9 0.01 4.38 -14.79
CA ILE A 9 0.57 3.82 -13.56
C ILE A 9 0.47 4.86 -12.45
N SER A 10 0.95 6.08 -12.67
CA SER A 10 0.89 7.17 -11.69
C SER A 10 -0.54 7.43 -11.20
N TYR A 11 -1.54 7.45 -12.10
CA TYR A 11 -2.93 7.72 -11.72
C TYR A 11 -3.69 6.50 -11.18
N CYS A 12 -3.67 5.36 -11.89
CA CYS A 12 -4.46 4.20 -11.48
C CYS A 12 -3.84 3.49 -10.27
N LYS A 13 -2.51 3.30 -10.27
CA LYS A 13 -1.81 2.70 -9.11
C LYS A 13 -1.83 3.69 -7.94
N GLY A 14 -1.51 4.96 -8.18
CA GLY A 14 -1.53 5.99 -7.14
C GLY A 14 -2.90 6.10 -6.46
N GLY A 15 -3.99 6.20 -7.23
CA GLY A 15 -5.35 6.23 -6.69
C GLY A 15 -5.71 4.98 -5.90
N SER A 16 -5.30 3.79 -6.37
CA SER A 16 -5.53 2.52 -5.67
C SER A 16 -4.78 2.45 -4.34
N VAL A 17 -3.54 2.94 -4.30
CA VAL A 17 -2.72 3.02 -3.07
C VAL A 17 -3.35 3.97 -2.06
N VAL A 18 -3.81 5.15 -2.49
CA VAL A 18 -4.49 6.10 -1.60
C VAL A 18 -5.79 5.50 -1.05
N ARG A 19 -6.58 4.83 -1.89
CA ARG A 19 -7.80 4.13 -1.46
C ARG A 19 -7.52 3.03 -0.44
N MET A 20 -6.44 2.28 -0.63
CA MET A 20 -6.01 1.26 0.32
C MET A 20 -5.63 1.87 1.68
N VAL A 21 -4.91 3.01 1.69
CA VAL A 21 -4.62 3.73 2.94
C VAL A 21 -5.90 4.21 3.62
N HIS A 22 -6.84 4.75 2.86
CA HIS A 22 -8.16 5.13 3.38
C HIS A 22 -8.86 3.94 4.06
N ALA A 23 -8.83 2.75 3.46
CA ALA A 23 -9.39 1.55 4.07
C ALA A 23 -8.66 1.11 5.36
N VAL A 24 -7.33 1.25 5.41
CA VAL A 24 -6.52 0.90 6.61
C VAL A 24 -6.77 1.86 7.78
N LEU A 25 -6.89 3.15 7.48
CA LEU A 25 -7.05 4.22 8.46
C LEU A 25 -8.49 4.43 8.90
N GLY A 26 -9.44 4.23 7.99
CA GLY A 26 -10.79 4.73 8.13
C GLY A 26 -10.88 6.25 7.96
N GLU A 27 -12.11 6.73 7.77
CA GLU A 27 -12.41 8.11 7.39
C GLU A 27 -11.83 9.15 8.36
N ARG A 28 -11.95 8.90 9.67
CA ARG A 28 -11.53 9.85 10.72
C ARG A 28 -10.03 10.13 10.65
N ASP A 29 -9.21 9.08 10.73
CA ASP A 29 -7.75 9.21 10.79
C ASP A 29 -7.18 9.62 9.42
N PHE A 30 -7.81 9.19 8.32
CA PHE A 30 -7.45 9.63 6.98
C PHE A 30 -7.62 11.15 6.83
N THR A 31 -8.80 11.68 7.16
CA THR A 31 -9.10 13.11 7.03
C THR A 31 -8.30 13.95 8.01
N MET A 32 -8.10 13.47 9.25
CA MET A 32 -7.23 14.16 10.23
C MET A 32 -5.77 14.23 9.76
N GLY A 33 -5.20 13.13 9.28
CA GLY A 33 -3.83 13.11 8.75
C GLY A 33 -3.66 14.02 7.53
N LEU A 34 -4.63 14.04 6.63
CA LEU A 34 -4.61 14.92 5.47
C LEU A 34 -4.64 16.40 5.87
N ARG A 35 -5.48 16.77 6.85
CA ARG A 35 -5.52 18.14 7.39
C ARG A 35 -4.18 18.53 8.04
N ALA A 36 -3.60 17.63 8.83
CA ALA A 36 -2.30 17.87 9.46
C ALA A 36 -1.20 18.08 8.42
N TYR A 37 -1.15 17.21 7.40
CA TYR A 37 -0.22 17.35 6.27
C TYR A 37 -0.37 18.69 5.55
N MET A 38 -1.60 19.04 5.13
CA MET A 38 -1.86 20.30 4.41
C MET A 38 -1.49 21.52 5.25
N SER A 39 -1.76 21.50 6.56
CA SER A 39 -1.39 22.60 7.46
C SER A 39 0.12 22.72 7.65
N GLN A 40 0.84 21.60 7.74
CA GLN A 40 2.27 21.57 7.99
C GLN A 40 3.08 22.05 6.78
N PHE A 41 2.66 21.68 5.57
CA PHE A 41 3.37 21.96 4.33
C PHE A 41 2.72 23.08 3.50
N ALA A 42 1.83 23.87 4.11
CA ALA A 42 1.17 24.99 3.45
C ALA A 42 2.20 25.97 2.84
N TYR A 43 2.00 26.33 1.58
CA TYR A 43 2.86 27.26 0.82
C TYR A 43 4.32 26.81 0.66
N GLY A 44 4.61 25.53 0.93
CA GLY A 44 5.93 24.92 0.78
C GLY A 44 5.92 23.74 -0.17
N ASN A 45 6.97 22.94 -0.09
CA ASN A 45 7.12 21.69 -0.82
C ASN A 45 7.01 20.51 0.15
N ALA A 46 6.59 19.37 -0.36
CA ALA A 46 6.49 18.12 0.40
C ALA A 46 6.89 16.94 -0.47
N THR A 47 7.25 15.84 0.18
CA THR A 47 7.58 14.55 -0.42
C THR A 47 6.50 13.52 -0.10
N THR A 48 6.51 12.37 -0.78
CA THR A 48 5.56 11.28 -0.53
C THR A 48 5.62 10.80 0.92
N GLU A 49 6.81 10.79 1.49
CA GLU A 49 7.15 10.34 2.84
C GLU A 49 6.56 11.25 3.92
N ASP A 50 6.41 12.53 3.61
CA ASP A 50 5.76 13.51 4.50
C ASP A 50 4.27 13.19 4.66
N LEU A 51 3.59 12.82 3.57
CA LEU A 51 2.19 12.41 3.61
C LEU A 51 2.00 11.11 4.41
N TRP A 52 2.84 10.11 4.16
CA TRP A 52 2.82 8.86 4.94
C TRP A 52 3.06 9.12 6.42
N GLY A 53 3.95 10.07 6.75
CA GLY A 53 4.21 10.47 8.12
C GLY A 53 3.06 11.16 8.81
N ALA A 54 2.33 12.02 8.11
CA ALA A 54 1.14 12.65 8.69
C ALA A 54 0.07 11.62 9.06
N TRP A 55 -0.16 10.61 8.22
CA TRP A 55 -1.09 9.52 8.51
C TRP A 55 -0.58 8.56 9.60
N GLU A 56 0.70 8.22 9.61
CA GLU A 56 1.32 7.39 10.65
C GLU A 56 1.23 8.07 12.03
N ASN A 57 1.53 9.37 12.11
CA ASN A 57 1.47 10.14 13.36
C ASN A 57 0.05 10.20 13.94
N VAL A 58 -0.97 10.34 13.10
CA VAL A 58 -2.37 10.43 13.55
C VAL A 58 -2.94 9.06 13.95
N SER A 59 -2.59 8.01 13.22
CA SER A 59 -3.21 6.69 13.39
C SER A 59 -2.43 5.73 14.31
N GLY A 60 -1.14 5.97 14.53
CA GLY A 60 -0.23 5.05 15.20
C GLY A 60 0.05 3.75 14.44
N LYS A 61 -0.43 3.63 13.19
CA LYS A 61 -0.22 2.47 12.31
C LYS A 61 1.06 2.67 11.48
N PRO A 62 1.77 1.59 11.08
CA PRO A 62 3.04 1.69 10.34
C PRO A 62 2.83 2.04 8.85
N ILE A 63 2.20 3.19 8.58
CA ILE A 63 1.81 3.62 7.22
C ILE A 63 3.04 3.89 6.35
N LYS A 64 4.12 4.47 6.89
CA LYS A 64 5.35 4.71 6.12
C LYS A 64 5.95 3.41 5.62
N GLN A 65 6.07 2.43 6.51
CA GLN A 65 6.63 1.12 6.16
C GLN A 65 5.77 0.43 5.10
N MET A 66 4.46 0.38 5.33
CA MET A 66 3.50 -0.23 4.40
C MET A 66 3.59 0.45 3.03
N MET A 67 3.40 1.77 2.96
CA MET A 67 3.33 2.50 1.69
C MET A 67 4.67 2.63 0.98
N GLY A 68 5.78 2.57 1.70
CA GLY A 68 7.11 2.45 1.11
C GLY A 68 7.20 1.22 0.18
N GLN A 69 6.70 0.07 0.62
CA GLN A 69 6.68 -1.16 -0.20
C GLN A 69 5.74 -1.06 -1.41
N TRP A 70 4.69 -0.25 -1.35
CA TRP A 70 3.76 -0.09 -2.49
C TRP A 70 4.22 0.93 -3.53
N THR A 71 5.00 1.92 -3.11
CA THR A 71 5.41 3.06 -3.96
C THR A 71 6.84 2.99 -4.47
N ARG A 72 7.76 2.36 -3.73
CA ARG A 72 9.20 2.33 -4.07
C ARG A 72 9.64 1.14 -4.91
N GLN A 73 8.76 0.14 -5.11
CA GLN A 73 9.05 -1.02 -5.95
C GLN A 73 8.01 -1.18 -7.06
N MET A 74 8.48 -1.65 -8.22
CA MET A 74 7.64 -1.95 -9.37
C MET A 74 6.73 -3.15 -9.12
N GLY A 75 5.57 -3.15 -9.78
CA GLY A 75 4.58 -4.22 -9.68
C GLY A 75 3.68 -4.13 -8.45
N PHE A 76 3.05 -5.25 -8.14
CA PHE A 76 2.12 -5.48 -7.02
C PHE A 76 2.07 -6.98 -6.71
N PRO A 77 1.63 -7.38 -5.51
CA PRO A 77 1.57 -8.78 -5.13
C PRO A 77 0.37 -9.50 -5.73
N LEU A 78 0.54 -10.79 -5.98
CA LEU A 78 -0.54 -11.77 -6.02
C LEU A 78 -0.64 -12.44 -4.65
N LEU A 79 -1.84 -12.42 -4.07
CA LEU A 79 -2.15 -13.12 -2.83
C LEU A 79 -2.93 -14.40 -3.18
N GLU A 80 -2.37 -15.55 -2.82
CA GLU A 80 -2.92 -16.87 -3.11
C GLU A 80 -3.39 -17.53 -1.81
N LEU A 81 -4.63 -18.05 -1.82
CA LEU A 81 -5.17 -18.89 -0.76
C LEU A 81 -4.70 -20.32 -0.98
N THR A 82 -3.79 -20.81 -0.14
CA THR A 82 -3.20 -22.15 -0.28
C THR A 82 -4.01 -23.22 0.43
N SER A 83 -4.64 -22.88 1.55
CA SER A 83 -5.58 -23.76 2.23
C SER A 83 -6.61 -22.98 3.04
N ALA A 84 -7.79 -23.59 3.21
CA ALA A 84 -8.84 -23.09 4.09
C ALA A 84 -9.40 -24.25 4.91
N ALA A 85 -9.43 -24.08 6.23
CA ALA A 85 -9.98 -25.05 7.16
C ALA A 85 -11.09 -24.39 7.99
N SER A 86 -12.25 -25.04 8.06
CA SER A 86 -13.36 -24.60 8.90
C SER A 86 -13.47 -25.53 10.11
N ALA A 87 -13.48 -24.94 11.30
CA ALA A 87 -13.73 -25.63 12.57
C ALA A 87 -14.90 -24.95 13.29
N SER A 88 -15.41 -25.57 14.35
CA SER A 88 -16.43 -24.96 15.22
C SER A 88 -15.95 -23.66 15.87
N SER A 89 -14.63 -23.46 15.98
CA SER A 89 -13.97 -22.26 16.51
C SER A 89 -13.75 -21.15 15.48
N GLY A 90 -14.09 -21.35 14.20
CA GLY A 90 -13.89 -20.38 13.13
C GLY A 90 -13.21 -20.94 11.88
N VAL A 91 -12.79 -20.04 10.99
CA VAL A 91 -12.13 -20.37 9.71
C VAL A 91 -10.66 -19.95 9.77
N THR A 92 -9.76 -20.88 9.44
CA THR A 92 -8.33 -20.62 9.29
C THR A 92 -7.99 -20.59 7.80
N LEU A 93 -7.37 -19.50 7.34
CA LEU A 93 -6.90 -19.33 5.98
C LEU A 93 -5.37 -19.30 5.97
N GLN A 94 -4.75 -20.09 5.09
CA GLN A 94 -3.32 -19.99 4.79
C GLN A 94 -3.15 -19.21 3.48
N LEU A 95 -2.37 -18.13 3.55
CA LEU A 95 -2.13 -17.23 2.42
C LEU A 95 -0.64 -17.22 2.09
N SER A 96 -0.30 -17.21 0.80
CA SER A 96 1.03 -16.93 0.28
C SER A 96 0.99 -15.68 -0.60
N GLN A 97 2.08 -14.92 -0.65
CA GLN A 97 2.22 -13.81 -1.58
C GLN A 97 3.41 -14.03 -2.52
N ARG A 98 3.30 -13.52 -3.74
CA ARG A 98 4.39 -13.45 -4.71
C ARG A 98 4.24 -12.21 -5.60
N TRP A 99 5.31 -11.80 -6.27
CA TRP A 99 5.20 -10.74 -7.27
C TRP A 99 4.35 -11.22 -8.46
N PHE A 100 3.27 -10.49 -8.77
CA PHE A 100 2.46 -10.75 -9.95
C PHE A 100 3.19 -10.32 -11.24
N LEU A 101 3.35 -11.28 -12.16
CA LEU A 101 3.86 -11.07 -13.52
C LEU A 101 2.83 -11.63 -14.51
N ALA A 102 2.42 -10.82 -15.49
CA ALA A 102 1.31 -11.15 -16.39
C ALA A 102 1.62 -12.30 -17.36
N ASP A 103 2.90 -12.54 -17.62
CA ASP A 103 3.38 -13.67 -18.44
C ASP A 103 3.44 -15.00 -17.67
N GLY A 104 3.12 -14.99 -16.37
CA GLY A 104 3.15 -16.16 -15.51
C GLY A 104 4.55 -16.61 -15.11
N SER A 105 5.59 -15.83 -15.41
CA SER A 105 6.95 -16.12 -14.98
C SER A 105 7.11 -16.02 -13.45
N SER A 106 8.08 -16.76 -12.92
CA SER A 106 8.51 -16.67 -11.54
C SER A 106 9.85 -15.94 -11.47
N VAL A 107 9.98 -15.02 -10.53
CA VAL A 107 11.24 -14.34 -10.22
C VAL A 107 12.16 -15.27 -9.43
N ALA A 108 13.48 -15.07 -9.59
CA ALA A 108 14.45 -15.74 -8.75
C ALA A 108 14.29 -15.29 -7.27
N PRO A 109 14.64 -16.14 -6.28
CA PRO A 109 14.47 -15.81 -4.86
C PRO A 109 15.12 -14.49 -4.43
N GLU A 110 16.25 -14.14 -5.03
CA GLU A 110 16.98 -12.88 -4.80
C GLU A 110 16.26 -11.62 -5.31
N GLU A 111 15.29 -11.77 -6.23
CA GLU A 111 14.48 -10.68 -6.79
C GLU A 111 13.06 -10.65 -6.22
N GLU A 112 12.75 -11.54 -5.27
CA GLU A 112 11.44 -11.57 -4.62
C GLU A 112 11.15 -10.26 -3.90
N LYS A 113 9.96 -9.74 -4.16
CA LYS A 113 9.44 -8.53 -3.55
C LYS A 113 8.31 -8.91 -2.60
N VAL A 114 8.32 -8.28 -1.44
CA VAL A 114 7.30 -8.50 -0.41
C VAL A 114 6.56 -7.19 -0.18
N TRP A 115 5.25 -7.31 0.02
CA TRP A 115 4.36 -6.21 0.38
C TRP A 115 3.67 -6.52 1.70
N MET A 116 3.46 -5.47 2.48
CA MET A 116 2.53 -5.45 3.59
C MET A 116 1.14 -5.20 2.99
N ILE A 117 0.37 -6.29 2.88
CA ILE A 117 -0.93 -6.31 2.24
C ILE A 117 -2.00 -6.23 3.33
N PRO A 118 -2.76 -5.13 3.43
CA PRO A 118 -3.88 -5.07 4.35
C PRO A 118 -5.01 -5.97 3.84
N VAL A 119 -5.38 -6.97 4.64
CA VAL A 119 -6.51 -7.88 4.41
C VAL A 119 -7.59 -7.52 5.42
N PHE A 120 -8.82 -7.27 4.95
CA PHE A 120 -9.95 -6.81 5.75
C PHE A 120 -11.07 -7.86 5.75
#